data_AF-A0AAD4QI64-F1
#
_entry.id   AF-A0AAD4QI64-F1
#
_cell.length_a   1.000
_cell.length_b   1.000
_cell.length_c   1.000
_cell.angle_alpha   90.00
_cell.angle_beta   90.00
_cell.angle_gamma   90.00
#
_symmetry.space_group_name_H-M   'P 1'
#
loop_
_entity.id
_entity.type
_entity.pdbx_description
1 polymer ?
#
loop_
_entity_poly.entity_id
_entity_poly.type
_entity_poly.pdbx_seq_one_letter_code
_entity_poly.pdbx_strand_id
1 'polypeptide(L)'
;HSAAYERTGMLHRDVSAGNILIGEDGCGILIDWDLSKRVTKGVEEKARQHSRTGTWQFISTWRLLDPSFRPHEVSDDLESFFWVLVYEIAKCRSPRKMDMTADMQYVFDMHSDVGSDGLVRGGLGKFSFLQGVPITPGDIDMFVETPCADIIEELRTLFQDFYRHVQPRYEVFKESLPRIKAKRAKDQRVQDARNKLCSSEWILSLLDQHLGSTWDVDDDGSLCRYELRLYSK
;
A
#
# COMPACT_ATOMS: atom_id res chain seq x y z
N HIS A 1 8.60 -8.17 9.49
CA HIS A 1 8.36 -8.66 8.12
C HIS A 1 9.66 -9.03 7.39
N SER A 2 10.59 -8.08 7.15
CA SER A 2 11.90 -8.30 6.48
C SER A 2 12.60 -9.61 6.86
N ALA A 3 12.83 -9.84 8.16
CA ALA A 3 13.52 -11.06 8.61
C ALA A 3 12.82 -12.36 8.20
N ALA A 4 11.48 -12.40 8.18
CA ALA A 4 10.73 -13.58 7.75
C ALA A 4 10.87 -13.79 6.23
N TYR A 5 10.73 -12.73 5.45
CA TYR A 5 10.84 -12.79 3.99
C TYR A 5 12.26 -13.13 3.54
N GLU A 6 13.29 -12.49 4.09
CA GLU A 6 14.68 -12.70 3.67
C GLU A 6 15.21 -14.08 4.06
N ARG A 7 14.90 -14.56 5.26
CA ARG A 7 15.41 -15.84 5.76
C ARG A 7 14.66 -17.04 5.19
N THR A 8 13.35 -16.88 4.91
CA THR A 8 12.51 -18.03 4.58
C THR A 8 11.73 -17.88 3.28
N GLY A 9 11.64 -16.67 2.71
CA GLY A 9 10.75 -16.36 1.59
C GLY A 9 9.28 -16.26 1.99
N MET A 10 8.97 -16.04 3.28
CA MET A 10 7.59 -15.95 3.76
C MET A 10 6.98 -14.58 3.43
N LEU A 11 5.84 -14.60 2.73
CA LEU A 11 4.95 -13.45 2.55
C LEU A 11 3.84 -13.51 3.60
N HIS A 12 3.45 -12.37 4.14
CA HIS A 12 2.40 -12.26 5.16
C HIS A 12 1.01 -12.38 4.55
N ARG A 13 0.74 -11.65 3.47
CA ARG A 13 -0.53 -11.64 2.70
C ARG A 13 -1.78 -11.12 3.42
N ASP A 14 -1.66 -10.73 4.68
CA ASP A 14 -2.70 -10.02 5.44
C ASP A 14 -2.13 -8.97 6.40
N VAL A 15 -1.24 -8.12 5.89
CA VAL A 15 -0.77 -6.98 6.68
C VAL A 15 -1.94 -6.01 6.85
N SER A 16 -2.29 -5.72 8.09
CA SER A 16 -3.37 -4.80 8.47
C SER A 16 -3.00 -4.10 9.77
N ALA A 17 -3.67 -2.99 10.08
CA ALA A 17 -3.48 -2.29 11.35
C ALA A 17 -3.75 -3.22 12.56
N GLY A 18 -4.77 -4.07 12.47
CA GLY A 18 -5.11 -5.03 13.53
C GLY A 18 -4.07 -6.16 13.73
N ASN A 19 -3.23 -6.40 12.72
CA ASN A 19 -2.19 -7.44 12.74
C ASN A 19 -0.81 -6.90 13.15
N ILE A 20 -0.72 -5.62 13.52
CA ILE A 20 0.50 -4.98 14.01
C ILE A 20 0.29 -4.58 15.46
N LEU A 21 0.96 -5.28 16.37
CA LEU A 21 0.98 -4.93 17.79
C LEU A 21 2.14 -3.98 18.06
N ILE A 22 1.92 -2.93 18.85
CA ILE A 22 2.96 -2.04 19.32
C ILE A 22 3.21 -2.31 20.81
N GLY A 23 4.42 -2.71 21.16
CA GLY A 23 4.85 -2.93 22.54
C GLY A 23 5.04 -1.62 23.31
N GLU A 24 5.17 -1.71 24.64
CA GLU A 24 5.42 -0.56 25.51
C GLU A 24 6.75 0.15 25.20
N ASP A 25 7.70 -0.57 24.62
CA ASP A 25 8.98 -0.08 24.13
C ASP A 25 8.91 0.54 22.72
N GLY A 26 7.70 0.65 22.14
CA GLY A 26 7.49 1.14 20.79
C GLY A 26 7.83 0.13 19.69
N CYS A 27 8.20 -1.10 20.03
CA CYS A 27 8.54 -2.12 19.05
C CYS A 27 7.29 -2.73 18.41
N GLY A 28 7.26 -2.77 17.08
CA GLY A 28 6.19 -3.39 16.31
C GLY A 28 6.36 -4.90 16.14
N ILE A 29 5.33 -5.67 16.44
CA ILE A 29 5.25 -7.12 16.22
C ILE A 29 4.15 -7.42 15.22
N LEU A 30 4.50 -8.13 14.16
CA LEU A 30 3.54 -8.59 13.15
C LEU A 30 3.00 -9.98 13.54
N ILE A 31 1.68 -10.06 13.71
CA ILE A 31 0.94 -11.27 14.10
C ILE A 31 0.04 -11.77 12.96
N ASP A 32 -0.68 -12.87 13.19
CA ASP A 32 -1.65 -13.46 12.26
C ASP A 32 -1.06 -13.89 10.90
N TRP A 33 -0.21 -14.91 10.97
CA TRP A 33 0.48 -15.49 9.81
C TRP A 33 -0.32 -16.61 9.12
N ASP A 34 -1.62 -16.76 9.42
CA ASP A 34 -2.42 -17.88 8.92
C ASP A 34 -2.63 -17.85 7.39
N LEU A 35 -2.60 -16.65 6.81
CA LEU A 35 -2.68 -16.44 5.35
C LEU A 35 -1.31 -16.43 4.66
N SER A 36 -0.23 -16.61 5.44
CA SER A 36 1.14 -16.53 4.96
C SER A 36 1.45 -17.57 3.89
N LYS A 37 2.42 -17.25 3.03
CA LYS A 37 2.84 -18.15 1.98
C LYS A 37 4.33 -18.03 1.71
N ARG A 38 5.01 -19.18 1.68
CA ARG A 38 6.41 -19.26 1.28
C ARG A 38 6.51 -19.17 -0.24
N VAL A 39 7.24 -18.19 -0.74
CA VAL A 39 7.61 -18.10 -2.16
C VAL A 39 9.02 -18.64 -2.36
N THR A 40 9.17 -19.48 -3.39
CA THR A 40 10.49 -19.99 -3.78
C THR A 40 11.02 -19.11 -4.90
N LYS A 41 12.13 -18.41 -4.65
CA LYS A 41 12.77 -17.56 -5.66
C LYS A 41 13.10 -18.41 -6.89
N GLY A 42 12.64 -18.00 -8.07
CA GLY A 42 12.93 -18.66 -9.35
C GLY A 42 11.97 -19.77 -9.78
N VAL A 43 10.89 -20.05 -9.03
CA VAL A 43 9.84 -20.98 -9.45
C VAL A 43 8.58 -20.20 -9.80
N GLU A 44 8.20 -20.20 -11.09
CA GLU A 44 6.88 -19.70 -11.49
C GLU A 44 5.80 -20.62 -10.92
N GLU A 45 4.97 -20.08 -10.03
CA GLU A 45 3.80 -20.80 -9.55
C GLU A 45 2.83 -21.01 -10.72
N LYS A 46 2.51 -22.27 -11.03
CA LYS A 46 1.44 -22.61 -11.95
C LYS A 46 0.13 -21.97 -11.48
N ALA A 47 -0.66 -21.49 -12.44
CA ALA A 47 -1.93 -20.78 -12.34
C ALA A 47 -3.03 -21.48 -11.54
N ARG A 48 -2.82 -21.72 -10.24
CA ARG A 48 -3.91 -21.87 -9.29
C ARG A 48 -4.47 -20.48 -9.07
N GLN A 49 -5.80 -20.35 -9.13
CA GLN A 49 -6.52 -19.10 -8.85
C GLN A 49 -5.85 -18.39 -7.67
N HIS A 50 -5.21 -17.27 -7.95
CA HIS A 50 -4.53 -16.46 -6.96
C HIS A 50 -5.62 -15.79 -6.11
N SER A 51 -6.22 -16.54 -5.18
CA SER A 51 -7.27 -16.05 -4.30
C SER A 51 -6.81 -14.74 -3.65
N ARG A 52 -7.61 -13.68 -3.82
CA ARG A 52 -7.39 -12.45 -3.05
C ARG A 52 -7.63 -12.78 -1.58
N THR A 53 -6.60 -12.56 -0.78
CA THR A 53 -6.62 -12.75 0.67
C THR A 53 -6.22 -11.43 1.31
N GLY A 54 -6.61 -11.26 2.57
CA GLY A 54 -6.26 -10.12 3.39
C GLY A 54 -7.38 -9.11 3.57
N THR A 55 -7.11 -8.15 4.45
CA THR A 55 -8.03 -7.09 4.84
C THR A 55 -8.15 -6.05 3.73
N TRP A 56 -9.37 -5.86 3.18
CA TRP A 56 -9.64 -5.10 1.94
C TRP A 56 -8.89 -3.76 1.85
N GLN A 57 -8.96 -2.93 2.89
CA GLN A 57 -8.38 -1.59 2.94
C GLN A 57 -6.85 -1.59 2.84
N PHE A 58 -6.18 -2.72 3.13
CA PHE A 58 -4.72 -2.82 3.11
C PHE A 58 -4.19 -3.67 1.94
N ILE A 59 -5.06 -4.35 1.20
CA ILE A 59 -4.65 -5.09 -0.01
C ILE A 59 -4.04 -4.12 -1.04
N SER A 60 -2.94 -4.52 -1.67
CA SER A 60 -2.27 -3.72 -2.69
C SER A 60 -3.18 -3.40 -3.89
N THR A 61 -2.87 -2.30 -4.57
CA THR A 61 -3.65 -1.79 -5.70
C THR A 61 -3.78 -2.83 -6.81
N TRP A 62 -2.68 -3.48 -7.21
CA TRP A 62 -2.73 -4.52 -8.25
C TRP A 62 -3.59 -5.73 -7.87
N ARG A 63 -3.53 -6.18 -6.61
CA ARG A 63 -4.33 -7.31 -6.12
C ARG A 63 -5.82 -6.97 -6.04
N LEU A 64 -6.17 -5.70 -5.80
CA LEU A 64 -7.55 -5.21 -5.83
C LEU A 64 -8.08 -5.03 -7.26
N LEU A 65 -7.25 -4.56 -8.19
CA LEU A 65 -7.63 -4.37 -9.60
C LEU A 65 -7.87 -5.72 -10.30
N ASP A 66 -6.93 -6.66 -10.17
CA ASP A 66 -7.12 -8.02 -10.67
C ASP A 66 -6.21 -9.01 -9.94
N PRO A 67 -6.76 -9.83 -9.02
CA PRO A 67 -5.97 -10.82 -8.32
C PRO A 67 -5.47 -11.95 -9.23
N SER A 68 -6.04 -12.14 -10.43
CA SER A 68 -5.55 -13.17 -11.37
C SER A 68 -4.32 -12.76 -12.16
N PHE A 69 -3.96 -11.46 -12.12
CA PHE A 69 -2.90 -10.89 -12.96
C PHE A 69 -1.51 -11.46 -12.69
N ARG A 70 -1.19 -11.63 -11.41
CA ARG A 70 0.11 -12.09 -10.91
C ARG A 70 -0.03 -12.71 -9.51
N PRO A 71 0.90 -13.59 -9.10
CA PRO A 71 0.98 -14.02 -7.71
C PRO A 71 1.21 -12.83 -6.76
N HIS A 72 0.86 -13.03 -5.49
CA HIS A 72 1.25 -12.11 -4.42
C HIS A 72 2.77 -12.12 -4.28
N GLU A 73 3.37 -10.94 -4.23
CA GLU A 73 4.80 -10.73 -4.07
C GLU A 73 5.12 -9.90 -2.83
N VAL A 74 6.40 -9.80 -2.47
CA VAL A 74 6.86 -8.94 -1.37
C VAL A 74 6.43 -7.48 -1.56
N SER A 75 6.40 -6.99 -2.80
CA SER A 75 5.91 -5.64 -3.13
C SER A 75 4.46 -5.40 -2.69
N ASP A 76 3.62 -6.45 -2.67
CA ASP A 76 2.24 -6.33 -2.20
C ASP A 76 2.17 -6.17 -0.67
N ASP A 77 2.97 -6.94 0.09
CA ASP A 77 3.05 -6.77 1.55
C ASP A 77 3.64 -5.39 1.93
N LEU A 78 4.64 -4.92 1.18
CA LEU A 78 5.24 -3.59 1.39
C LEU A 78 4.24 -2.47 1.09
N GLU A 79 3.42 -2.61 0.05
CA GLU A 79 2.34 -1.67 -0.23
C GLU A 79 1.27 -1.70 0.88
N SER A 80 0.98 -2.86 1.46
CA SER A 80 0.07 -2.94 2.61
C SER A 80 0.57 -2.15 3.82
N PHE A 81 1.87 -2.16 4.12
CA PHE A 81 2.43 -1.29 5.19
C PHE A 81 2.26 0.20 4.88
N PHE A 82 2.42 0.62 3.63
CA PHE A 82 2.13 1.99 3.21
C PHE A 82 0.66 2.35 3.43
N TRP A 83 -0.27 1.45 3.07
CA TRP A 83 -1.69 1.67 3.31
C TRP A 83 -2.06 1.71 4.79
N VAL A 84 -1.41 0.90 5.64
CA VAL A 84 -1.55 1.00 7.11
C VAL A 84 -1.11 2.37 7.60
N LEU A 85 0.06 2.87 7.16
CA LEU A 85 0.54 4.19 7.54
C LEU A 85 -0.46 5.28 7.15
N VAL A 86 -0.92 5.31 5.89
CA VAL A 86 -1.90 6.30 5.42
C VAL A 86 -3.21 6.20 6.22
N TYR A 87 -3.69 4.99 6.48
CA TYR A 87 -4.93 4.76 7.23
C TYR A 87 -4.84 5.22 8.68
N GLU A 88 -3.75 4.88 9.39
CA GLU A 88 -3.56 5.28 10.78
C GLU A 88 -3.40 6.79 10.92
N ILE A 89 -2.68 7.43 9.98
CA ILE A 89 -2.60 8.88 9.92
C ILE A 89 -4.00 9.48 9.66
N ALA A 90 -4.73 8.96 8.67
CA ALA A 90 -6.09 9.40 8.36
C ALA A 90 -7.05 9.29 9.55
N LYS A 91 -6.93 8.22 10.33
CA LYS A 91 -7.78 7.93 11.49
C LYS A 91 -7.41 8.76 12.72
N CYS A 92 -6.11 8.90 12.98
CA CYS A 92 -5.60 9.52 14.19
C CYS A 92 -5.41 11.02 14.06
N ARG A 93 -5.37 11.59 12.84
CA ARG A 93 -5.11 13.01 12.62
C ARG A 93 -6.32 13.75 12.03
N SER A 94 -6.54 14.97 12.50
CA SER A 94 -7.48 15.94 11.92
C SER A 94 -6.96 17.38 12.09
N PRO A 95 -5.75 17.71 11.60
CA PRO A 95 -5.28 19.07 11.69
C PRO A 95 -6.13 19.97 10.78
N ARG A 96 -6.37 21.18 11.28
CA ARG A 96 -7.02 22.28 10.53
C ARG A 96 -8.48 22.07 10.10
N LYS A 97 -9.19 21.07 10.68
CA LYS A 97 -10.60 20.76 10.38
C LYS A 97 -10.87 20.35 8.93
N MET A 98 -9.89 19.76 8.24
CA MET A 98 -10.13 19.22 6.90
C MET A 98 -10.79 17.85 7.03
N ASP A 99 -12.05 17.74 6.62
CA ASP A 99 -12.78 16.47 6.61
C ASP A 99 -12.42 15.70 5.33
N MET A 100 -11.50 14.76 5.45
CA MET A 100 -11.10 13.87 4.35
C MET A 100 -11.87 12.55 4.37
N THR A 101 -12.98 12.44 5.12
CA THR A 101 -13.73 11.18 5.25
C THR A 101 -14.17 10.67 3.89
N ALA A 102 -14.72 11.54 3.03
CA ALA A 102 -15.15 11.17 1.68
C ALA A 102 -13.98 10.74 0.79
N ASP A 103 -12.85 11.45 0.87
CA ASP A 103 -11.64 11.11 0.10
C ASP A 103 -11.07 9.76 0.56
N MET A 104 -10.99 9.52 1.85
CA MET A 104 -10.50 8.26 2.41
C MET A 104 -11.44 7.09 2.11
N GLN A 105 -12.77 7.29 2.16
CA GLN A 105 -13.74 6.30 1.69
C GLN A 105 -13.55 6.00 0.20
N TYR A 106 -13.31 7.01 -0.63
CA TYR A 106 -13.00 6.79 -2.04
C TYR A 106 -11.69 6.01 -2.22
N VAL A 107 -10.63 6.36 -1.49
CA VAL A 107 -9.33 5.70 -1.59
C VAL A 107 -9.40 4.24 -1.15
N PHE A 108 -10.01 3.95 0.00
CA PHE A 108 -9.96 2.63 0.63
C PHE A 108 -11.13 1.71 0.24
N ASP A 109 -12.33 2.24 0.07
CA ASP A 109 -13.56 1.44 -0.03
C ASP A 109 -14.20 1.46 -1.43
N MET A 110 -13.67 2.23 -2.39
CA MET A 110 -14.18 2.20 -3.76
C MET A 110 -14.00 0.82 -4.40
N HIS A 111 -15.12 0.24 -4.80
CA HIS A 111 -15.19 -1.06 -5.47
C HIS A 111 -16.18 -1.04 -6.64
N SER A 112 -16.02 -2.00 -7.55
CA SER A 112 -17.00 -2.31 -8.59
C SER A 112 -18.16 -3.12 -8.03
N ASP A 113 -19.22 -3.28 -8.82
CA ASP A 113 -20.15 -4.39 -8.62
C ASP A 113 -19.45 -5.74 -8.86
N VAL A 114 -20.13 -6.83 -8.49
CA VAL A 114 -19.66 -8.19 -8.74
C VAL A 114 -19.53 -8.40 -10.25
N GLY A 115 -18.31 -8.68 -10.71
CA GLY A 115 -18.04 -8.98 -12.11
C GLY A 115 -18.66 -10.30 -12.57
N SER A 116 -18.66 -10.54 -13.88
CA SER A 116 -19.16 -11.79 -14.47
C SER A 116 -18.37 -13.04 -14.05
N ASP A 117 -17.16 -12.85 -13.54
CA ASP A 117 -16.31 -13.88 -12.95
C ASP A 117 -16.53 -14.08 -11.44
N GLY A 118 -17.53 -13.40 -10.86
CA GLY A 118 -17.87 -13.48 -9.44
C GLY A 118 -16.93 -12.67 -8.54
N LEU A 119 -16.03 -11.86 -9.09
CA LEU A 119 -15.08 -11.07 -8.32
C LEU A 119 -15.54 -9.61 -8.19
N VAL A 120 -15.52 -9.09 -6.96
CA VAL A 120 -15.58 -7.65 -6.70
C VAL A 120 -14.18 -7.07 -6.88
N ARG A 121 -14.01 -6.01 -7.67
CA ARG A 121 -12.73 -5.34 -7.90
C ARG A 121 -12.69 -3.99 -7.20
N GLY A 122 -11.50 -3.53 -6.86
CA GLY A 122 -11.30 -2.24 -6.19
C GLY A 122 -10.01 -1.57 -6.63
N GLY A 123 -9.43 -0.76 -5.75
CA GLY A 123 -8.08 -0.21 -5.97
C GLY A 123 -8.02 0.95 -6.96
N LEU A 124 -9.14 1.36 -7.59
CA LEU A 124 -9.16 2.58 -8.41
C LEU A 124 -8.87 3.82 -7.56
N GLY A 125 -9.47 3.92 -6.37
CA GLY A 125 -9.20 5.01 -5.44
C GLY A 125 -7.75 5.07 -5.00
N LYS A 126 -7.18 3.92 -4.61
CA LYS A 126 -5.75 3.78 -4.31
C LYS A 126 -4.85 4.15 -5.48
N PHE A 127 -5.16 3.67 -6.68
CA PHE A 127 -4.41 4.01 -7.89
C PHE A 127 -4.43 5.52 -8.14
N SER A 128 -5.61 6.15 -8.02
CA SER A 128 -5.77 7.61 -8.10
C SER A 128 -4.92 8.32 -7.05
N PHE A 129 -4.95 7.89 -5.79
CA PHE A 129 -4.17 8.50 -4.69
C PHE A 129 -2.68 8.48 -5.00
N LEU A 130 -2.18 7.38 -5.56
CA LEU A 130 -0.79 7.25 -6.01
C LEU A 130 -0.46 8.19 -7.19
N GLN A 131 -1.45 8.69 -7.92
CA GLN A 131 -1.27 9.74 -8.94
C GLN A 131 -1.44 11.17 -8.37
N GLY A 132 -1.64 11.31 -7.06
CA GLY A 132 -1.83 12.61 -6.40
C GLY A 132 -3.25 13.15 -6.45
N VAL A 133 -4.27 12.30 -6.64
CA VAL A 133 -5.69 12.69 -6.65
C VAL A 133 -6.58 11.67 -5.91
N PRO A 134 -7.64 12.07 -5.19
CA PRO A 134 -8.08 13.44 -4.97
C PRO A 134 -7.17 14.23 -4.00
N ILE A 135 -6.35 13.53 -3.22
CA ILE A 135 -5.46 14.12 -2.20
C ILE A 135 -4.12 14.50 -2.84
N THR A 136 -3.91 15.79 -3.07
CA THR A 136 -2.67 16.36 -3.62
C THR A 136 -1.54 16.42 -2.57
N PRO A 137 -0.29 16.67 -2.97
CA PRO A 137 0.80 16.91 -2.01
C PRO A 137 0.50 18.05 -1.03
N GLY A 138 -0.11 19.14 -1.51
CA GLY A 138 -0.51 20.25 -0.65
C GLY A 138 -1.60 19.88 0.36
N ASP A 139 -2.49 18.95 0.02
CA ASP A 139 -3.48 18.42 0.97
C ASP A 139 -2.80 17.57 2.05
N ILE A 140 -1.77 16.80 1.70
CA ILE A 140 -0.96 16.06 2.67
C ILE A 140 -0.22 17.02 3.60
N ASP A 141 0.43 18.06 3.09
CA ASP A 141 1.13 19.05 3.93
C ASP A 141 0.18 19.78 4.89
N MET A 142 -1.08 20.00 4.48
CA MET A 142 -2.11 20.55 5.35
C MET A 142 -2.62 19.52 6.38
N PHE A 143 -2.60 18.23 6.01
CA PHE A 143 -3.12 17.13 6.82
C PHE A 143 -2.10 16.53 7.79
N VAL A 144 -0.81 16.68 7.52
CA VAL A 144 0.29 16.24 8.38
C VAL A 144 1.49 17.13 8.15
N GLU A 145 2.24 17.44 9.21
CA GLU A 145 3.51 18.14 9.07
C GLU A 145 4.65 17.12 8.84
N THR A 146 5.81 17.63 8.38
CA THR A 146 7.05 16.87 8.26
C THR A 146 7.45 16.32 9.65
N PRO A 147 7.86 15.05 9.76
CA PRO A 147 8.31 14.17 8.67
C PRO A 147 7.24 13.26 8.06
N CYS A 148 6.01 13.23 8.60
CA CYS A 148 4.97 12.33 8.08
C CYS A 148 4.57 12.66 6.64
N ALA A 149 4.48 13.94 6.29
CA ALA A 149 4.21 14.38 4.92
C ALA A 149 5.25 13.83 3.93
N ASP A 150 6.53 14.04 4.23
CA ASP A 150 7.67 13.60 3.43
C ASP A 150 7.69 12.07 3.27
N ILE A 151 7.50 11.32 4.36
CA ILE A 151 7.44 9.85 4.31
C ILE A 151 6.31 9.40 3.37
N ILE A 152 5.10 9.98 3.49
CA ILE A 152 3.97 9.61 2.63
C ILE A 152 4.30 9.92 1.17
N GLU A 153 4.81 11.11 0.87
CA GLU A 153 5.09 11.54 -0.51
C GLU A 153 6.24 10.77 -1.16
N GLU A 154 7.28 10.40 -0.40
CA GLU A 154 8.37 9.57 -0.91
C GLU A 154 7.91 8.13 -1.19
N LEU A 155 7.13 7.52 -0.28
CA LEU A 155 6.52 6.21 -0.51
C LEU A 155 5.50 6.26 -1.66
N ARG A 156 4.67 7.31 -1.72
CA ARG A 156 3.70 7.54 -2.80
C ARG A 156 4.42 7.64 -4.14
N THR A 157 5.54 8.37 -4.22
CA THR A 157 6.35 8.49 -5.43
C THR A 157 6.93 7.15 -5.86
N LEU A 158 7.44 6.35 -4.91
CA LEU A 158 7.91 5.00 -5.18
C LEU A 158 6.81 4.13 -5.83
N PHE A 159 5.61 4.14 -5.25
CA PHE A 159 4.49 3.38 -5.80
C PHE A 159 3.95 3.99 -7.11
N GLN A 160 3.97 5.31 -7.27
CA GLN A 160 3.64 5.96 -8.53
C GLN A 160 4.55 5.43 -9.66
N ASP A 161 5.86 5.40 -9.42
CA ASP A 161 6.84 4.84 -10.35
C ASP A 161 6.63 3.34 -10.57
N PHE A 162 6.34 2.58 -9.50
CA PHE A 162 6.01 1.16 -9.59
C PHE A 162 4.78 0.90 -10.45
N TYR A 163 3.77 1.77 -10.44
CA TYR A 163 2.51 1.61 -11.17
C TYR A 163 2.50 2.30 -12.55
N ARG A 164 3.60 2.89 -13.04
CA ARG A 164 3.65 3.52 -14.38
C ARG A 164 3.21 2.57 -15.49
N HIS A 165 2.47 3.09 -16.47
CA HIS A 165 1.89 2.34 -17.59
C HIS A 165 0.84 1.28 -17.22
N VAL A 166 0.52 1.10 -15.93
CA VAL A 166 -0.61 0.26 -15.53
C VAL A 166 -1.90 0.92 -15.95
N GLN A 167 -2.82 0.13 -16.51
CA GLN A 167 -4.15 0.57 -16.86
C GLN A 167 -5.13 0.00 -15.83
N PRO A 168 -5.77 0.83 -15.00
CA PRO A 168 -6.64 0.36 -13.93
C PRO A 168 -7.87 -0.41 -14.44
N ARG A 169 -8.38 -0.12 -15.63
CA ARG A 169 -9.48 -0.87 -16.26
C ARG A 169 -8.98 -2.10 -17.01
N TYR A 170 -8.28 -2.97 -16.31
CA TYR A 170 -7.53 -4.10 -16.88
C TYR A 170 -8.40 -5.04 -17.74
N GLU A 171 -9.63 -5.33 -17.32
CA GLU A 171 -10.54 -6.22 -18.05
C GLU A 171 -10.86 -5.75 -19.46
N VAL A 172 -10.94 -4.43 -19.65
CA VAL A 172 -11.30 -3.79 -20.92
C VAL A 172 -10.13 -3.85 -21.92
N PHE A 173 -8.90 -4.03 -21.43
CA PHE A 173 -7.69 -3.89 -22.26
C PHE A 173 -6.76 -5.10 -22.18
N LYS A 174 -7.28 -6.32 -21.98
CA LYS A 174 -6.47 -7.56 -21.98
C LYS A 174 -5.55 -7.67 -23.21
N GLU A 175 -6.03 -7.24 -24.37
CA GLU A 175 -5.26 -7.23 -25.63
C GLU A 175 -4.03 -6.30 -25.59
N SER A 176 -4.05 -5.25 -24.76
CA SER A 176 -2.93 -4.33 -24.59
C SER A 176 -1.86 -4.86 -23.64
N LEU A 177 -2.08 -5.99 -22.97
CA LEU A 177 -1.19 -6.47 -21.91
C LEU A 177 0.25 -6.74 -22.39
N PRO A 178 0.50 -7.44 -23.52
CA PRO A 178 1.87 -7.64 -23.99
C PRO A 178 2.60 -6.31 -24.21
N ARG A 179 1.89 -5.30 -24.73
CA ARG A 179 2.43 -3.95 -24.94
C ARG A 179 2.72 -3.23 -23.62
N ILE A 180 1.85 -3.34 -22.63
CA ILE A 180 2.05 -2.76 -21.29
C ILE A 180 3.25 -3.42 -20.60
N LYS A 181 3.32 -4.76 -20.62
CA LYS A 181 4.48 -5.51 -20.07
C LYS A 181 5.79 -5.09 -20.75
N ALA A 182 5.80 -4.98 -22.07
CA ALA A 182 6.97 -4.53 -22.83
C ALA A 182 7.39 -3.09 -22.50
N LYS A 183 6.43 -2.17 -22.34
CA LYS A 183 6.71 -0.78 -21.90
C LYS A 183 7.32 -0.76 -20.50
N ARG A 184 6.70 -1.46 -19.54
CA ARG A 184 7.17 -1.55 -18.16
C ARG A 184 8.54 -2.21 -18.05
N ALA A 185 8.87 -3.16 -18.92
CA ALA A 185 10.18 -3.79 -18.96
C ALA A 185 11.30 -2.83 -19.41
N LYS A 186 10.95 -1.80 -20.21
CA LYS A 186 11.91 -0.81 -20.75
C LYS A 186 11.95 0.52 -19.97
N ASP A 187 10.96 0.79 -19.12
CA ASP A 187 10.91 2.03 -18.34
C ASP A 187 11.82 1.92 -17.11
N GLN A 188 12.87 2.74 -17.08
CA GLN A 188 13.87 2.74 -16.02
C GLN A 188 13.27 3.00 -14.63
N ARG A 189 12.29 3.92 -14.51
CA ARG A 189 11.67 4.23 -13.21
C ARG A 189 10.90 3.03 -12.67
N VAL A 190 10.25 2.27 -13.55
CA VAL A 190 9.58 1.02 -13.16
C VAL A 190 10.60 -0.02 -12.68
N GLN A 191 11.76 -0.12 -13.33
CA GLN A 191 12.82 -1.05 -12.91
C GLN A 191 13.43 -0.63 -11.57
N ASP A 192 13.71 0.65 -11.39
CA ASP A 192 14.26 1.19 -10.13
C ASP A 192 13.28 0.98 -8.97
N ALA A 193 11.99 1.25 -9.17
CA ALA A 193 10.95 0.99 -8.18
C ALA A 193 10.84 -0.50 -7.85
N ARG A 194 10.90 -1.39 -8.87
CA ARG A 194 10.93 -2.85 -8.65
C ARG A 194 12.11 -3.30 -7.83
N ASN A 195 13.29 -2.75 -8.09
CA ASN A 195 14.50 -3.08 -7.34
C ASN A 195 14.36 -2.64 -5.88
N LYS A 196 13.83 -1.42 -5.63
CA LYS A 196 13.55 -0.93 -4.27
C LYS A 196 12.50 -1.76 -3.53
N LEU A 197 11.52 -2.30 -4.25
CA LEU A 197 10.42 -3.11 -3.70
C LEU A 197 10.69 -4.62 -3.69
N CYS A 198 11.92 -5.06 -3.97
CA CYS A 198 12.28 -6.49 -3.94
C CYS A 198 12.65 -6.99 -2.53
N SER A 199 12.87 -6.06 -1.59
CA SER A 199 13.13 -6.27 -0.16
C SER A 199 12.58 -5.08 0.64
N SER A 200 12.60 -5.15 1.97
CA SER A 200 12.21 -4.01 2.81
C SER A 200 13.33 -2.97 2.98
N GLU A 201 14.54 -3.22 2.47
CA GLU A 201 15.75 -2.44 2.77
C GLU A 201 15.59 -0.95 2.47
N TRP A 202 15.09 -0.61 1.28
CA TRP A 202 14.94 0.79 0.88
C TRP A 202 13.88 1.51 1.72
N ILE A 203 12.75 0.86 2.01
CA ILE A 203 11.69 1.44 2.85
C ILE A 203 12.17 1.63 4.29
N LEU A 204 12.89 0.66 4.85
CA LEU A 204 13.47 0.78 6.19
C LEU A 204 14.48 1.92 6.24
N SER A 205 15.39 2.01 5.26
CA SER A 205 16.35 3.12 5.18
C SER A 205 15.66 4.48 5.06
N LEU A 206 14.56 4.57 4.32
CA LEU A 206 13.76 5.80 4.23
C LEU A 206 13.18 6.18 5.60
N LEU A 207 12.55 5.22 6.28
CA LEU A 207 11.95 5.45 7.60
C LEU A 207 13.01 5.83 8.63
N ASP A 208 14.14 5.12 8.67
CA ASP A 208 15.26 5.39 9.59
C ASP A 208 15.87 6.78 9.35
N GLN A 209 15.96 7.22 8.09
CA GLN A 209 16.45 8.56 7.76
C GLN A 209 15.52 9.63 8.33
N HIS A 210 14.20 9.47 8.16
CA HIS A 210 13.22 10.41 8.69
C HIS A 210 13.13 10.37 10.21
N LEU A 211 13.10 9.18 10.81
CA LEU A 211 13.08 8.97 12.28
C LEU A 211 14.36 9.44 12.97
N GLY A 212 15.50 9.39 12.28
CA GLY A 212 16.79 9.87 12.79
C GLY A 212 16.99 11.39 12.65
N SER A 213 16.11 12.09 11.91
CA SER A 213 16.11 13.55 11.88
C SER A 213 15.51 14.12 13.19
N THR A 214 15.83 15.36 13.55
CA THR A 214 15.20 16.01 14.71
C THR A 214 13.71 16.26 14.42
N TRP A 215 12.84 15.61 15.20
CA TRP A 215 11.40 15.87 15.17
C TRP A 215 11.16 17.01 16.17
N ASP A 216 10.92 18.22 15.67
CA ASP A 216 10.70 19.41 16.52
C ASP A 216 9.35 19.38 17.27
N VAL A 217 8.58 18.29 17.16
CA VAL A 217 7.24 18.14 17.73
C VAL A 217 6.95 16.69 18.14
N ASP A 218 6.70 16.45 19.44
CA ASP A 218 6.13 15.19 19.94
C ASP A 218 4.60 15.12 19.65
N ASP A 219 3.94 16.27 19.62
CA ASP A 219 2.54 16.47 19.24
C ASP A 219 2.45 17.80 18.49
N ASP A 220 2.21 17.74 17.18
CA ASP A 220 1.98 18.89 16.31
C ASP A 220 0.54 19.46 16.43
N GLY A 221 -0.24 18.95 17.39
CA GLY A 221 -1.64 19.31 17.60
C GLY A 221 -2.58 18.74 16.53
N SER A 222 -2.06 17.89 15.63
CA SER A 222 -2.86 17.23 14.59
C SER A 222 -3.62 16.02 15.10
N LEU A 223 -3.25 15.47 16.26
CA LEU A 223 -3.89 14.29 16.85
C LEU A 223 -5.36 14.58 17.18
N CYS A 224 -6.25 13.87 16.49
CA CYS A 224 -7.67 13.94 16.71
C CYS A 224 -8.00 13.21 18.02
N ARG A 225 -8.48 13.95 19.02
CA ARG A 225 -8.95 13.38 20.30
C ARG A 225 -10.31 12.68 20.20
N TYR A 226 -10.87 12.60 18.99
CA TYR A 226 -12.14 11.94 18.68
C TYR A 226 -11.91 10.94 17.55
N GLU A 227 -12.29 9.67 17.73
CA GLU A 227 -12.09 8.62 16.72
C GLU A 227 -12.85 8.95 15.42
N LEU A 228 -12.13 9.08 14.31
CA LEU A 228 -12.72 8.99 12.98
C LEU A 228 -13.19 7.54 12.77
N ARG A 229 -14.50 7.36 12.68
CA ARG A 229 -15.10 6.07 12.33
C ARG A 229 -14.98 5.82 10.83
N LEU A 230 -13.82 5.34 10.40
CA LEU A 230 -13.73 4.59 9.15
C LEU A 230 -14.47 3.28 9.39
N TYR A 231 -15.67 3.14 8.80
CA TYR A 231 -16.50 1.97 9.00
C TYR A 231 -15.79 0.73 8.46
N SER A 232 -15.23 -0.11 9.33
CA SER A 232 -15.02 -1.52 8.97
C SER A 232 -16.40 -2.17 8.89
N LYS A 233 -16.81 -2.56 7.69
CA LYS A 233 -17.86 -3.58 7.53
C LYS A 233 -17.20 -4.93 7.34
#